data_AF-A0A941ISI7-F1
#
_entry.id   AF-A0A941ISI7-F1
#
_cell.length_a   1.000
_cell.length_b   1.000
_cell.length_c   1.000
_cell.angle_alpha   90.00
_cell.angle_beta   90.00
_cell.angle_gamma   90.00
#
_symmetry.space_group_name_H-M   'P 1'
#
loop_
_entity.id
_entity.type
_entity.pdbx_description
1 polymer ?
#
loop_
_entity_poly.entity_id
_entity_poly.type
_entity_poly.pdbx_seq_one_letter_code
_entity_poly.pdbx_strand_id
1 'polypeptide(L)'
;MARRTPRIVPGDIEYVPTSTAEQLAHADAMRRHGQDHPDYRAQYYAEAAEHYAAAGHDETAEELFRAALEDGGHVAGSLHGYYAEFLFTRDRPDEALAQIDAARKQRPDDPDVFVIIGETLDAHDHHHEAARWLTTGLVRYYGDLAEITADDLEDDPDGRIMAADRLRARRNAGLDPDHIDNLIAPIIENTDEP
;
A
#
# COMPACT_ATOMS: atom_id res chain seq x y z
N MET A 1 40.32 10.81 -14.04
CA MET A 1 39.80 10.47 -12.69
C MET A 1 38.47 9.77 -12.89
N ALA A 2 38.42 8.45 -12.73
CA ALA A 2 37.15 7.73 -12.80
C ALA A 2 36.35 8.04 -11.53
N ARG A 3 35.17 8.63 -11.67
CA ARG A 3 34.22 8.76 -10.55
C ARG A 3 33.79 7.34 -10.20
N ARG A 4 34.18 6.85 -9.01
CA ARG A 4 33.58 5.64 -8.43
C ARG A 4 32.10 5.96 -8.23
N THR A 5 31.22 5.19 -8.85
CA THR A 5 29.79 5.19 -8.52
C THR A 5 29.65 4.95 -7.01
N PRO A 6 28.84 5.75 -6.29
CA PRO A 6 28.60 5.51 -4.87
C PRO A 6 28.07 4.08 -4.68
N ARG A 7 28.54 3.42 -3.62
CA ARG A 7 28.06 2.08 -3.26
C ARG A 7 26.72 2.24 -2.54
N ILE A 8 25.66 1.66 -3.08
CA ILE A 8 24.35 1.57 -2.43
C ILE A 8 24.50 0.74 -1.15
N VAL A 9 24.01 1.24 -0.02
CA VAL A 9 24.13 0.64 1.30
C VAL A 9 22.79 0.57 2.03
N PRO A 10 22.64 -0.29 3.07
CA PRO A 10 21.43 -0.32 3.88
C PRO A 10 21.05 1.07 4.43
N GLY A 11 19.78 1.43 4.31
CA GLY A 11 19.24 2.76 4.60
C GLY A 11 19.08 3.67 3.37
N ASP A 12 19.72 3.35 2.23
CA ASP A 12 19.48 4.07 0.98
C ASP A 12 18.14 3.64 0.36
N ILE A 13 17.38 4.57 -0.21
CA ILE A 13 16.09 4.30 -0.89
C ILE A 13 16.25 3.27 -2.02
N GLU A 14 17.39 3.29 -2.70
CA GLU A 14 17.70 2.38 -3.82
C GLU A 14 18.21 1.00 -3.33
N TYR A 15 18.37 0.80 -2.01
CA TYR A 15 18.87 -0.46 -1.48
C TYR A 15 17.77 -1.51 -1.38
N VAL A 16 17.90 -2.57 -2.18
CA VAL A 16 16.98 -3.72 -2.16
C VAL A 16 17.64 -4.87 -1.38
N PRO A 17 17.18 -5.19 -0.16
CA PRO A 17 17.70 -6.32 0.61
C PRO A 17 17.31 -7.66 -0.04
N THR A 18 18.28 -8.58 -0.19
CA THR A 18 18.07 -9.90 -0.82
C THR A 18 18.16 -11.06 0.17
N SER A 19 18.47 -10.79 1.43
CA SER A 19 18.57 -11.80 2.49
C SER A 19 18.06 -11.26 3.82
N THR A 20 17.70 -12.16 4.75
CA THR A 20 17.27 -11.78 6.11
C THR A 20 18.29 -10.88 6.83
N ALA A 21 19.59 -11.14 6.66
CA ALA A 21 20.64 -10.30 7.26
C ALA A 21 20.65 -8.88 6.67
N GLU A 22 20.41 -8.76 5.37
CA GLU A 22 20.30 -7.46 4.69
C GLU A 22 19.00 -6.73 5.06
N GLN A 23 17.88 -7.46 5.21
CA GLN A 23 16.62 -6.92 5.73
C GLN A 23 16.84 -6.28 7.10
N LEU A 24 17.50 -6.99 8.02
CA LEU A 24 17.81 -6.47 9.35
C LEU A 24 18.72 -5.25 9.32
N ALA A 25 19.80 -5.31 8.52
CA ALA A 25 20.72 -4.19 8.41
C ALA A 25 20.04 -2.93 7.84
N HIS A 26 19.10 -3.12 6.90
CA HIS A 26 18.32 -2.03 6.32
C HIS A 26 17.30 -1.48 7.32
N ALA A 27 16.56 -2.35 8.02
CA ALA A 27 15.65 -1.95 9.09
C ALA A 27 16.35 -1.15 10.20
N ASP A 28 17.53 -1.59 10.64
CA ASP A 28 18.35 -0.89 11.64
C ASP A 28 18.84 0.47 11.14
N ALA A 29 19.10 0.62 9.84
CA ALA A 29 19.47 1.89 9.24
C ALA A 29 18.27 2.85 9.20
N MET A 30 17.12 2.39 8.72
CA MET A 30 15.88 3.19 8.67
C MET A 30 15.43 3.62 10.06
N ARG A 31 15.45 2.72 11.04
CA ARG A 31 15.15 3.06 12.44
C ARG A 31 16.06 4.17 12.98
N ARG A 32 17.36 4.16 12.65
CA ARG A 32 18.28 5.23 13.03
C ARG A 32 17.97 6.53 12.30
N HIS A 33 17.64 6.48 11.01
CA HIS A 33 17.20 7.67 10.28
C HIS A 33 15.96 8.31 10.91
N GLY A 34 14.98 7.52 11.35
CA GLY A 34 13.81 8.05 12.07
C GLY A 34 14.18 8.73 13.41
N GLN A 35 15.25 8.28 14.08
CA GLN A 35 15.75 8.93 15.30
C GLN A 35 16.44 10.26 15.01
N ASP A 36 17.22 10.31 13.93
CA ASP A 36 18.00 11.50 13.53
C ASP A 36 17.15 12.53 12.76
N HIS A 37 16.03 12.12 12.17
CA HIS A 37 15.15 12.94 11.34
C HIS A 37 13.70 12.93 11.86
N PRO A 38 13.39 13.66 12.95
CA PRO A 38 12.05 13.72 13.55
C PRO A 38 10.90 14.03 12.59
N ASP A 39 11.13 14.86 11.57
CA ASP A 39 10.09 15.28 10.61
C ASP A 39 9.63 14.15 9.68
N TYR A 40 10.45 13.11 9.51
CA TYR A 40 10.18 11.93 8.68
C TYR A 40 10.14 10.64 9.52
N ARG A 41 10.04 10.77 10.85
CA ARG A 41 10.19 9.64 11.77
C ARG A 41 9.12 8.58 11.55
N ALA A 42 7.86 8.97 11.39
CA ALA A 42 6.77 8.03 11.10
C ALA A 42 7.05 7.19 9.84
N GLN A 43 7.50 7.81 8.75
CA GLN A 43 7.87 7.13 7.51
C GLN A 43 8.98 6.10 7.75
N TYR A 44 10.09 6.53 8.33
CA TYR A 44 11.23 5.65 8.58
C TYR A 44 10.90 4.50 9.54
N TYR A 45 10.02 4.73 10.50
CA TYR A 45 9.56 3.67 11.41
C TYR A 45 8.64 2.68 10.71
N ALA A 46 7.76 3.13 9.82
CA ALA A 46 6.91 2.25 9.01
C ALA A 46 7.77 1.34 8.10
N GLU A 47 8.69 1.93 7.34
CA GLU A 47 9.60 1.17 6.47
C GLU A 47 10.46 0.18 7.28
N ALA A 48 11.05 0.64 8.39
CA ALA A 48 11.82 -0.24 9.27
C ALA A 48 10.97 -1.42 9.78
N ALA A 49 9.70 -1.17 10.13
CA ALA A 49 8.79 -2.22 10.60
C ALA A 49 8.57 -3.30 9.54
N GLU A 50 8.31 -2.91 8.29
CA GLU A 50 8.15 -3.85 7.17
C GLU A 50 9.39 -4.73 6.98
N HIS A 51 10.58 -4.13 7.04
CA HIS A 51 11.84 -4.87 6.92
C HIS A 51 12.12 -5.80 8.13
N TYR A 52 11.80 -5.38 9.35
CA TYR A 52 11.86 -6.28 10.51
C TYR A 52 10.86 -7.44 10.40
N ALA A 53 9.64 -7.18 9.92
CA ALA A 53 8.63 -8.21 9.69
C ALA A 53 9.08 -9.21 8.62
N ALA A 54 9.66 -8.74 7.52
CA ALA A 54 10.25 -9.57 6.47
C ALA A 54 11.43 -10.42 7.00
N ALA A 55 12.13 -9.95 8.04
CA ALA A 55 13.18 -10.68 8.72
C ALA A 55 12.68 -11.62 9.85
N GLY A 56 11.38 -11.65 10.12
CA GLY A 56 10.78 -12.47 11.19
C GLY A 56 10.87 -11.88 12.60
N HIS A 57 11.15 -10.58 12.72
CA HIS A 57 11.22 -9.86 13.99
C HIS A 57 9.89 -9.14 14.29
N ASP A 58 8.82 -9.92 14.44
CA ASP A 58 7.44 -9.42 14.50
C ASP A 58 7.17 -8.49 15.70
N GLU A 59 7.74 -8.79 16.88
CA GLU A 59 7.59 -7.93 18.06
C GLU A 59 8.16 -6.53 17.79
N THR A 60 9.37 -6.46 17.23
CA THR A 60 10.02 -5.18 16.88
C THR A 60 9.27 -4.45 15.78
N ALA A 61 8.78 -5.17 14.77
CA ALA A 61 7.99 -4.59 13.70
C ALA A 61 6.71 -3.95 14.25
N GLU A 62 5.98 -4.66 15.10
CA GLU A 62 4.75 -4.15 15.70
C GLU A 62 4.99 -2.94 16.61
N GLU A 63 6.07 -2.94 17.40
CA GLU A 63 6.48 -1.77 18.19
C GLU A 63 6.72 -0.54 17.31
N LEU A 64 7.34 -0.71 16.14
CA LEU A 64 7.64 0.39 15.24
C LEU A 64 6.40 0.90 14.49
N PHE A 65 5.49 0.01 14.05
CA PHE A 65 4.21 0.45 13.50
C PHE A 65 3.41 1.27 14.51
N ARG A 66 3.37 0.85 15.77
CA ARG A 66 2.71 1.61 16.84
C ARG A 66 3.41 2.94 17.11
N ALA A 67 4.74 2.96 17.13
CA ALA A 67 5.50 4.19 17.29
C ALA A 67 5.26 5.18 16.14
N ALA A 68 5.14 4.69 14.89
CA ALA A 68 4.79 5.52 13.74
C ALA A 68 3.37 6.10 13.85
N LEU A 69 2.41 5.31 14.34
CA LEU A 69 1.04 5.79 14.58
C LEU A 69 0.98 6.83 15.69
N GLU A 70 1.73 6.63 16.78
CA GLU A 70 1.81 7.57 17.91
C GLU A 70 2.50 8.88 17.53
N ASP A 71 3.47 8.81 16.62
CA ASP A 71 4.15 9.97 16.05
C ASP A 71 3.18 10.91 15.32
N GLY A 72 2.27 10.33 14.53
CA GLY A 72 1.29 11.06 13.73
C GLY A 72 1.89 11.81 12.53
N GLY A 73 3.18 11.60 12.23
CA GLY A 73 3.84 12.13 11.03
C GLY A 73 3.26 11.53 9.75
N HIS A 74 3.49 12.21 8.63
CA HIS A 74 3.08 11.73 7.31
C HIS A 74 3.88 10.47 6.94
N VAL A 75 3.16 9.49 6.39
CA VAL A 75 3.72 8.30 5.77
C VAL A 75 3.17 8.26 4.35
N ALA A 76 4.04 8.14 3.36
CA ALA A 76 3.66 7.97 1.96
C ALA A 76 2.84 6.70 1.80
N GLY A 77 1.77 6.75 1.00
CA GLY A 77 0.80 5.67 0.95
C GLY A 77 -0.05 5.58 2.23
N SER A 78 -0.11 4.41 2.87
CA SER A 78 -1.00 4.17 4.01
C SER A 78 -0.33 3.41 5.14
N LEU A 79 0.05 4.12 6.23
CA LEU A 79 0.54 3.49 7.46
C LEU A 79 -0.45 2.45 8.02
N HIS A 80 -1.75 2.75 7.96
CA HIS A 80 -2.79 1.81 8.37
C HIS A 80 -2.89 0.59 7.44
N GLY A 81 -2.66 0.78 6.13
CA GLY A 81 -2.60 -0.32 5.17
C GLY A 81 -1.41 -1.23 5.41
N TYR A 82 -0.21 -0.66 5.56
CA TYR A 82 1.01 -1.42 5.86
C TYR A 82 0.90 -2.19 7.18
N TYR A 83 0.34 -1.57 8.22
CA TYR A 83 0.14 -2.26 9.49
C TYR A 83 -0.97 -3.33 9.39
N ALA A 84 -2.02 -3.11 8.59
CA ALA A 84 -3.03 -4.13 8.33
C ALA A 84 -2.44 -5.36 7.61
N GLU A 85 -1.60 -5.16 6.59
CA GLU A 85 -0.89 -6.25 5.90
C GLU A 85 -0.03 -7.07 6.88
N PHE A 86 0.73 -6.39 7.74
CA PHE A 86 1.48 -7.03 8.81
C PHE A 86 0.57 -7.86 9.74
N LEU A 87 -0.60 -7.35 10.10
CA LEU A 87 -1.52 -8.06 11.00
C LEU A 87 -2.18 -9.27 10.33
N PHE A 88 -2.60 -9.14 9.06
CA PHE A 88 -3.18 -10.24 8.30
C PHE A 88 -2.21 -11.41 8.15
N THR A 89 -0.97 -11.13 7.75
CA THR A 89 0.07 -12.16 7.59
C THR A 89 0.44 -12.86 8.89
N ARG A 90 -0.03 -12.37 10.04
CA ARG A 90 0.16 -12.91 11.40
C ARG A 90 -1.12 -13.52 11.96
N ASP A 91 -2.10 -13.83 11.09
CA ASP A 91 -3.39 -14.41 11.43
C ASP A 91 -4.19 -13.55 12.45
N ARG A 92 -4.07 -12.21 12.37
CA ARG A 92 -4.79 -11.24 13.23
C ARG A 92 -5.76 -10.37 12.42
N PRO A 93 -6.75 -10.96 11.72
CA PRO A 93 -7.63 -10.23 10.80
C PRO A 93 -8.50 -9.17 11.50
N ASP A 94 -8.98 -9.43 12.72
CA ASP A 94 -9.82 -8.47 13.45
C ASP A 94 -9.06 -7.15 13.72
N GLU A 95 -7.78 -7.23 14.04
CA GLU A 95 -6.92 -6.07 14.28
C GLU A 95 -6.54 -5.38 12.96
N ALA A 96 -6.29 -6.15 11.90
CA ALA A 96 -6.03 -5.61 10.57
C ALA A 96 -7.23 -4.79 10.05
N LEU A 97 -8.44 -5.34 10.17
CA LEU A 97 -9.68 -4.65 9.80
C LEU A 97 -9.92 -3.39 10.66
N ALA A 98 -9.50 -3.40 11.93
CA ALA A 98 -9.56 -2.21 12.77
C ALA A 98 -8.62 -1.09 12.28
N GLN A 99 -7.44 -1.41 11.72
CA GLN A 99 -6.57 -0.43 11.08
C GLN A 99 -7.21 0.17 9.83
N ILE A 100 -7.85 -0.66 9.01
CA ILE A 100 -8.56 -0.21 7.80
C ILE A 100 -9.73 0.71 8.17
N ASP A 101 -10.47 0.40 9.22
CA ASP A 101 -11.51 1.27 9.75
C ASP A 101 -10.96 2.57 10.34
N ALA A 102 -9.75 2.56 10.91
CA ALA A 102 -9.06 3.76 11.37
C ALA A 102 -8.69 4.66 10.18
N ALA A 103 -8.08 4.12 9.13
CA ALA A 103 -7.85 4.84 7.87
C ALA A 103 -9.15 5.43 7.31
N ARG A 104 -10.23 4.67 7.26
CA ARG A 104 -11.54 5.15 6.79
C ARG A 104 -12.03 6.38 7.55
N LYS A 105 -11.83 6.43 8.87
CA LYS A 105 -12.24 7.56 9.71
C LYS A 105 -11.44 8.83 9.43
N GLN A 106 -10.20 8.70 8.95
CA GLN A 106 -9.38 9.84 8.53
C GLN A 106 -9.87 10.47 7.22
N ARG A 107 -10.77 9.78 6.49
CA ARG A 107 -11.35 10.23 5.21
C ARG A 107 -10.27 10.57 4.18
N PRO A 108 -9.38 9.63 3.84
CA PRO A 108 -8.30 9.87 2.89
C PRO A 108 -8.83 10.40 1.56
N ASP A 109 -8.02 11.24 0.95
CA ASP A 109 -8.15 11.80 -0.40
C ASP A 109 -7.04 11.30 -1.35
N ASP A 110 -5.92 10.85 -0.79
CA ASP A 110 -4.81 10.22 -1.51
C ASP A 110 -5.24 8.87 -2.18
N PRO A 111 -5.14 8.74 -3.51
CA PRO A 111 -5.40 7.50 -4.24
C PRO A 111 -4.59 6.30 -3.76
N ASP A 112 -3.34 6.50 -3.35
CA ASP A 112 -2.45 5.40 -2.94
C ASP A 112 -3.01 4.68 -1.70
N VAL A 113 -3.67 5.42 -0.80
CA VAL A 113 -4.35 4.83 0.36
C VAL A 113 -5.46 3.86 -0.06
N PHE A 114 -6.15 4.16 -1.16
CA PHE A 114 -7.19 3.28 -1.68
C PHE A 114 -6.62 2.04 -2.34
N VAL A 115 -5.57 2.20 -3.13
CA VAL A 115 -4.85 1.09 -3.78
C VAL A 115 -4.27 0.15 -2.73
N ILE A 116 -3.40 0.65 -1.84
CA ILE A 116 -2.69 -0.19 -0.85
C ILE A 116 -3.67 -1.00 0.01
N ILE A 117 -4.67 -0.35 0.61
CA ILE A 117 -5.64 -1.06 1.46
C ILE A 117 -6.53 -2.00 0.61
N GLY A 118 -6.87 -1.61 -0.61
CA GLY A 118 -7.65 -2.45 -1.53
C GLY A 118 -6.90 -3.73 -1.89
N GLU A 119 -5.62 -3.62 -2.23
CA GLU A 119 -4.74 -4.75 -2.51
C GLU A 119 -4.55 -5.64 -1.29
N THR A 120 -4.26 -5.06 -0.11
CA THR A 120 -4.15 -5.80 1.15
C THR A 120 -5.42 -6.59 1.44
N LEU A 121 -6.61 -5.98 1.31
CA LEU A 121 -7.86 -6.71 1.50
C LEU A 121 -8.02 -7.85 0.50
N ASP A 122 -7.74 -7.61 -0.79
CA ASP A 122 -7.92 -8.62 -1.82
C ASP A 122 -6.94 -9.79 -1.69
N ALA A 123 -5.71 -9.51 -1.26
CA ALA A 123 -4.66 -10.51 -1.05
C ALA A 123 -4.97 -11.46 0.12
N HIS A 124 -5.79 -11.02 1.08
CA HIS A 124 -6.20 -11.78 2.26
C HIS A 124 -7.66 -12.24 2.20
N ASP A 125 -8.17 -12.51 0.98
CA ASP A 125 -9.50 -13.05 0.69
C ASP A 125 -10.70 -12.17 1.11
N HIS A 126 -10.48 -10.91 1.46
CA HIS A 126 -11.53 -9.92 1.76
C HIS A 126 -12.00 -9.19 0.49
N HIS A 127 -12.31 -9.96 -0.57
CA HIS A 127 -12.60 -9.46 -1.92
C HIS A 127 -13.78 -8.47 -1.98
N HIS A 128 -14.83 -8.71 -1.18
CA HIS A 128 -15.98 -7.81 -1.12
C HIS A 128 -15.63 -6.46 -0.49
N GLU A 129 -14.87 -6.48 0.60
CA GLU A 129 -14.38 -5.28 1.27
C GLU A 129 -13.39 -4.52 0.39
N ALA A 130 -12.48 -5.21 -0.30
CA ALA A 130 -11.55 -4.63 -1.28
C ALA A 130 -12.31 -3.89 -2.38
N ALA A 131 -13.25 -4.56 -3.05
CA ALA A 131 -14.07 -3.97 -4.10
C ALA A 131 -14.83 -2.72 -3.61
N ARG A 132 -15.39 -2.76 -2.39
CA ARG A 132 -16.09 -1.62 -1.80
C ARG A 132 -15.15 -0.46 -1.47
N TRP A 133 -13.97 -0.76 -0.94
CA TRP A 133 -12.96 0.24 -0.59
C TRP A 133 -12.46 0.97 -1.83
N LEU A 134 -12.07 0.24 -2.87
CA LEU A 134 -11.62 0.79 -4.15
C LEU A 134 -12.73 1.57 -4.88
N THR A 135 -13.99 1.09 -4.81
CA THR A 135 -15.15 1.86 -5.29
C THR A 135 -15.27 3.21 -4.56
N THR A 136 -15.02 3.24 -3.26
CA THR A 136 -15.04 4.49 -2.48
C THR A 136 -13.91 5.43 -2.90
N GLY A 137 -12.73 4.89 -3.22
CA GLY A 137 -11.60 5.63 -3.78
C GLY A 137 -11.95 6.30 -5.09
N LEU A 138 -12.43 5.53 -6.07
CA LEU A 138 -12.86 6.05 -7.38
C LEU A 138 -13.95 7.13 -7.25
N VAL A 139 -14.95 6.95 -6.37
CA VAL A 139 -15.98 7.96 -6.11
C VAL A 139 -15.39 9.24 -5.53
N ARG A 140 -14.38 9.14 -4.65
CA ARG A 140 -13.74 10.33 -4.06
C ARG A 140 -12.84 11.05 -5.05
N TYR A 141 -12.19 10.29 -5.90
CA TYR A 141 -11.20 10.77 -6.84
C TYR A 141 -11.85 11.40 -8.09
N TYR A 142 -12.84 10.72 -8.69
CA TYR A 142 -13.54 11.20 -9.89
C TYR A 142 -14.93 11.80 -9.63
N GLY A 143 -15.54 11.54 -8.49
CA GLY A 143 -16.92 11.93 -8.22
C GLY A 143 -17.92 10.82 -8.60
N ASP A 144 -18.68 11.03 -9.68
CA ASP A 144 -19.70 10.06 -10.11
C ASP A 144 -19.07 8.97 -10.99
N LEU A 145 -19.19 7.70 -10.57
CA LEU A 145 -18.70 6.56 -11.33
C LEU A 145 -19.37 6.44 -12.71
N ALA A 146 -20.61 6.91 -12.85
CA ALA A 146 -21.33 6.85 -14.12
C ALA A 146 -20.76 7.82 -15.16
N GLU A 147 -20.00 8.83 -14.74
CA GLU A 147 -19.40 9.83 -15.62
C GLU A 147 -17.97 9.46 -16.06
N ILE A 148 -17.34 8.49 -15.41
CA ILE A 148 -16.00 8.00 -15.78
C ILE A 148 -16.06 7.37 -17.17
N THR A 149 -15.12 7.74 -18.03
CA THR A 149 -14.95 7.24 -19.39
C THR A 149 -13.69 6.38 -19.55
N ALA A 150 -13.52 5.74 -20.71
CA ALA A 150 -12.29 5.00 -21.01
C ALA A 150 -11.08 5.93 -21.05
N ASP A 151 -11.20 7.08 -21.71
CA ASP A 151 -10.13 8.09 -21.82
C ASP A 151 -9.66 8.55 -20.43
N ASP A 152 -10.59 8.76 -19.48
CA ASP A 152 -10.24 9.13 -18.11
C ASP A 152 -9.35 8.07 -17.43
N LEU A 153 -9.59 6.78 -17.69
CA LEU A 153 -8.80 5.69 -17.14
C LEU A 153 -7.53 5.39 -17.94
N GLU A 154 -7.45 5.77 -19.22
CA GLU A 154 -6.23 5.61 -20.02
C GLU A 154 -5.20 6.69 -19.69
N ASP A 155 -5.65 7.93 -19.50
CA ASP A 155 -4.80 9.10 -19.27
C ASP A 155 -4.38 9.28 -17.80
N ASP A 156 -5.07 8.62 -16.86
CA ASP A 156 -4.81 8.74 -15.42
C ASP A 156 -4.34 7.40 -14.80
N PRO A 157 -3.03 7.26 -14.52
CA PRO A 157 -2.47 6.04 -13.94
C PRO A 157 -3.10 5.62 -12.61
N ASP A 158 -3.43 6.57 -11.72
CA ASP A 158 -3.89 6.26 -10.36
C ASP A 158 -5.32 5.72 -10.40
N GLY A 159 -6.17 6.36 -11.19
CA GLY A 159 -7.53 5.86 -11.45
C GLY A 159 -7.54 4.53 -12.18
N ARG A 160 -6.62 4.34 -13.14
CA ARG A 160 -6.47 3.07 -13.86
C ARG A 160 -6.12 1.91 -12.92
N ILE A 161 -5.15 2.12 -12.03
CA ILE A 161 -4.73 1.10 -11.06
C ILE A 161 -5.89 0.78 -10.11
N MET A 162 -6.54 1.80 -9.53
CA MET A 162 -7.71 1.58 -8.68
C MET A 162 -8.83 0.81 -9.38
N ALA A 163 -9.13 1.13 -10.65
CA ALA A 163 -10.15 0.44 -11.43
C ALA A 163 -9.75 -1.02 -11.76
N ALA A 164 -8.47 -1.26 -12.05
CA ALA A 164 -7.95 -2.60 -12.34
C ALA A 164 -7.99 -3.51 -11.10
N ASP A 165 -7.54 -3.00 -9.95
CA ASP A 165 -7.63 -3.75 -8.69
C ASP A 165 -9.08 -3.99 -8.27
N ARG A 166 -9.95 -3.01 -8.52
CA ARG A 166 -11.38 -3.17 -8.28
C ARG A 166 -11.96 -4.28 -9.15
N LEU A 167 -11.62 -4.32 -10.44
CA LEU A 167 -12.07 -5.37 -11.35
C LEU A 167 -11.62 -6.76 -10.84
N ARG A 168 -10.35 -6.89 -10.45
CA ARG A 168 -9.80 -8.12 -9.87
C ARG A 168 -10.58 -8.54 -8.61
N ALA A 169 -10.74 -7.64 -7.65
CA ALA A 169 -11.46 -7.90 -6.42
C ALA A 169 -12.93 -8.29 -6.66
N ARG A 170 -13.62 -7.61 -7.58
CA ARG A 170 -15.01 -7.94 -7.95
C ARG A 170 -15.14 -9.31 -8.58
N ARG A 171 -14.21 -9.68 -9.47
CA ARG A 171 -14.16 -11.03 -10.07
C ARG A 171 -13.93 -12.09 -9.01
N ASN A 172 -12.99 -11.88 -8.09
CA ASN A 172 -12.73 -12.81 -6.98
C ASN A 172 -13.93 -12.93 -6.02
N ALA A 173 -14.67 -11.84 -5.83
CA ALA A 173 -15.91 -11.80 -5.06
C ALA A 173 -17.14 -12.40 -5.79
N GLY A 174 -17.01 -12.82 -7.06
CA GLY A 174 -18.12 -13.35 -7.85
C GLY A 174 -19.21 -12.33 -8.20
N LEU A 175 -18.87 -11.04 -8.25
CA LEU A 175 -19.79 -9.97 -8.60
C LEU A 175 -19.91 -9.82 -10.12
N ASP A 176 -21.11 -9.50 -10.60
CA ASP A 176 -21.35 -9.22 -12.01
C ASP A 176 -20.59 -7.94 -12.46
N PRO A 177 -20.02 -7.91 -13.68
CA PRO A 177 -19.34 -6.72 -14.18
C PRO A 177 -20.26 -5.50 -14.26
N ASP A 178 -19.74 -4.32 -13.92
CA ASP A 178 -20.43 -3.05 -14.08
C ASP A 178 -19.77 -2.10 -15.10
N HIS A 179 -20.23 -0.85 -15.16
CA HIS A 179 -19.74 0.17 -16.10
C HIS A 179 -18.21 0.30 -16.05
N ILE A 180 -17.63 0.44 -14.86
CA ILE A 180 -16.17 0.61 -14.70
C ILE A 180 -15.44 -0.66 -15.12
N ASP A 181 -15.96 -1.83 -14.75
CA ASP A 181 -15.36 -3.11 -15.11
C ASP A 181 -15.30 -3.30 -16.63
N ASN A 182 -16.34 -2.84 -17.35
CA ASN A 182 -16.40 -2.90 -18.82
C ASN A 182 -15.46 -1.89 -19.50
N LEU A 183 -15.16 -0.75 -18.86
CA LEU A 183 -14.20 0.23 -19.37
C LEU A 183 -12.75 -0.25 -19.18
N ILE A 184 -12.41 -0.76 -17.99
CA ILE A 184 -11.02 -1.08 -17.63
C ILE A 184 -10.53 -2.41 -18.21
N ALA A 185 -11.41 -3.41 -18.39
CA ALA A 185 -11.00 -4.73 -18.86
C ALA A 185 -10.26 -4.70 -20.23
N PRO A 186 -10.75 -4.00 -21.27
CA PRO A 186 -10.02 -3.91 -22.54
C PRO A 186 -8.68 -3.16 -22.42
N ILE A 187 -8.60 -2.14 -21.55
CA ILE A 187 -7.38 -1.33 -21.36
C ILE A 187 -6.25 -2.20 -20.82
N ILE A 188 -6.53 -3.00 -19.80
CA ILE A 188 -5.51 -3.88 -19.17
C ILE A 188 -5.13 -5.06 -20.07
N GLU A 189 -6.07 -5.58 -20.87
CA GLU A 189 -5.81 -6.67 -21.82
C GLU A 189 -4.89 -6.24 -22.97
N ASN A 190 -4.98 -4.97 -23.42
CA ASN A 190 -4.14 -4.42 -24.48
C ASN A 190 -2.72 -4.05 -23.99
N THR A 191 -2.52 -3.85 -22.69
CA THR A 191 -1.18 -3.59 -22.12
C THR A 191 -0.32 -4.85 -21.96
N ASP A 192 -0.91 -6.05 -22.09
CA ASP A 192 -0.22 -7.34 -22.03
C ASP A 192 0.18 -7.89 -23.42
N GLU A 193 -0.04 -7.14 -24.52
CA GLU A 193 0.48 -7.51 -25.84
C GLU A 193 1.99 -7.18 -25.96
N PRO A 194 2.84 -8.13 -26.41
CA PRO A 194 4.31 -8.00 -26.41
C PRO A 194 4.89 -7.02 -27.45
#